data_AF-N1VMG1-F1
#
_entry.id   AF-N1VMG1-F1
#
_cell.length_a   1.000
_cell.length_b   1.000
_cell.length_c   1.000
_cell.angle_alpha   90.00
_cell.angle_beta   90.00
_cell.angle_gamma   90.00
#
_symmetry.space_group_name_H-M   'P 1'
#
loop_
_entity.id
_entity.type
_entity.pdbx_description
1 polymer ?
#
loop_
_entity_poly.entity_id
_entity_poly.type
_entity_poly.pdbx_seq_one_letter_code
_entity_poly.pdbx_strand_id
1 'polypeptide(L)'
;MGEKKNEVYLNEIKSKLPSHLYVHVPKLVSLFPQIEALVTLPQGIPDLLRKGIYFALLQSVVRLIDRNTDPLLPEILPEYGELIRSVSETYSILHPEAESNWLDECIQFGDKSAYHWEWKHFDSRELF
;
A
#
# COMPACT_ATOMS: atom_id res chain seq x y z
N MET A 1 -17.32 11.40 5.01
CA MET A 1 -16.29 11.81 6.01
C MET A 1 -14.91 11.17 5.73
N GLY A 2 -14.78 10.20 4.80
CA GLY A 2 -13.51 9.57 4.42
C GLY A 2 -12.63 10.40 3.48
N GLU A 3 -13.21 11.09 2.49
CA GLU A 3 -12.46 11.83 1.45
C GLU A 3 -11.46 12.84 2.01
N LYS A 4 -11.84 13.65 3.00
CA LYS A 4 -10.93 14.61 3.65
C LYS A 4 -9.76 13.96 4.41
N LYS A 5 -9.95 12.77 4.98
CA LYS A 5 -8.85 12.05 5.67
C LYS A 5 -7.88 11.46 4.66
N ASN A 6 -8.39 10.97 3.54
CA ASN A 6 -7.57 10.44 2.45
C ASN A 6 -6.68 11.52 1.84
N GLU A 7 -7.18 12.73 1.62
CA GLU A 7 -6.36 13.86 1.17
C GLU A 7 -5.25 14.21 2.16
N VAL A 8 -5.50 14.13 3.46
CA VAL A 8 -4.48 14.37 4.50
C VAL A 8 -3.39 13.28 4.44
N TYR A 9 -3.77 12.00 4.38
CA TYR A 9 -2.79 10.90 4.27
C TYR A 9 -2.03 10.94 2.94
N LEU A 10 -2.69 11.28 1.84
CA LEU A 10 -2.05 11.48 0.54
C LEU A 10 -1.07 12.65 0.55
N ASN A 11 -1.33 13.71 1.31
CA ASN A 11 -0.38 14.82 1.46
C ASN A 11 0.75 14.51 2.46
N GLU A 12 0.48 13.77 3.54
CA GLU A 12 1.50 13.29 4.48
C GLU A 12 2.45 12.28 3.82
N ILE A 13 1.94 11.40 2.96
CA ILE A 13 2.79 10.42 2.29
C ILE A 13 3.64 11.07 1.20
N LYS A 14 3.18 12.16 0.55
CA LYS A 14 4.00 12.88 -0.44
C LYS A 14 5.35 13.24 0.15
N SER A 15 5.41 13.87 1.33
CA SER A 15 6.71 14.25 1.93
C SER A 15 7.58 13.06 2.33
N LYS A 16 7.04 11.84 2.36
CA LYS A 16 7.73 10.59 2.69
C LYS A 16 7.94 9.67 1.49
N LEU A 17 7.31 9.94 0.36
CA LEU A 17 7.50 9.19 -0.88
C LEU A 17 8.86 9.56 -1.47
N PRO A 18 9.64 8.57 -1.93
CA PRO A 18 10.81 8.84 -2.76
C PRO A 18 10.47 9.76 -3.93
N SER A 19 11.32 10.73 -4.21
CA SER A 19 11.03 11.81 -5.15
C SER A 19 10.69 11.35 -6.58
N HIS A 20 11.23 10.21 -6.99
CA HIS A 20 10.94 9.59 -8.29
C HIS A 20 9.47 9.11 -8.40
N LEU A 21 8.76 8.95 -7.28
CA LEU A 21 7.37 8.49 -7.24
C LEU A 21 6.35 9.64 -7.29
N TYR A 22 6.81 10.90 -7.22
CA TYR A 22 5.94 12.07 -7.34
C TYR A 22 5.21 12.16 -8.68
N VAL A 23 5.80 11.63 -9.74
CA VAL A 23 5.19 11.59 -11.08
C VAL A 23 3.90 10.75 -11.11
N HIS A 24 3.75 9.80 -10.17
CA HIS A 24 2.59 8.93 -10.06
C HIS A 24 1.50 9.47 -9.14
N VAL A 25 1.77 10.55 -8.40
CA VAL A 25 0.82 11.17 -7.45
C VAL A 25 -0.55 11.47 -8.08
N PRO A 26 -0.68 12.04 -9.29
CA PRO A 26 -1.99 12.27 -9.89
C PRO A 26 -2.79 10.97 -10.11
N LYS A 27 -2.11 9.90 -10.54
CA LYS A 27 -2.73 8.58 -10.73
C LYS A 27 -3.14 7.97 -9.38
N LEU A 28 -2.31 8.11 -8.35
CA LEU A 28 -2.62 7.65 -6.99
C LEU A 28 -3.87 8.33 -6.43
N VAL A 29 -4.01 9.64 -6.59
CA VAL A 29 -5.18 10.40 -6.10
C VAL A 29 -6.49 9.86 -6.71
N SER A 30 -6.45 9.39 -7.96
CA SER A 30 -7.62 8.80 -8.64
C SER A 30 -7.86 7.33 -8.30
N LEU A 31 -6.80 6.52 -8.19
CA LEU A 31 -6.90 5.07 -8.03
C LEU A 31 -7.10 4.65 -6.57
N PHE A 32 -6.44 5.34 -5.65
CA PHE A 32 -6.42 4.92 -4.25
C PHE A 32 -7.80 4.88 -3.58
N PRO A 33 -8.73 5.84 -3.82
CA PRO A 33 -10.08 5.73 -3.29
C PRO A 33 -10.85 4.50 -3.81
N GLN A 34 -10.57 4.06 -5.04
CA GLN A 34 -11.19 2.86 -5.61
C GLN A 34 -10.65 1.61 -4.93
N ILE A 35 -9.34 1.53 -4.75
CA ILE A 35 -8.70 0.42 -4.02
C ILE A 35 -9.21 0.37 -2.59
N GLU A 36 -9.28 1.51 -1.90
CA GLU A 36 -9.82 1.62 -0.55
C GLU A 36 -11.28 1.13 -0.46
N ALA A 37 -12.09 1.41 -1.47
CA ALA A 37 -13.47 0.90 -1.53
C ALA A 37 -13.54 -0.61 -1.78
N LEU A 38 -12.53 -1.19 -2.44
CA LEU A 38 -12.45 -2.61 -2.76
C LEU A 38 -11.79 -3.43 -1.65
N VAL A 39 -10.97 -2.81 -0.80
CA VAL A 39 -10.27 -3.48 0.30
C VAL A 39 -10.90 -3.13 1.64
N THR A 40 -11.26 -4.16 2.42
CA THR A 40 -11.86 -3.96 3.73
C THR A 40 -10.80 -3.48 4.72
N LEU A 41 -10.71 -2.15 4.92
CA LEU A 41 -9.83 -1.58 5.94
C LEU A 41 -10.42 -1.80 7.35
N PRO A 42 -9.64 -2.34 8.30
CA PRO A 42 -10.11 -2.53 9.67
C PRO A 42 -10.42 -1.18 10.34
N GLN A 43 -11.58 -1.12 10.99
CA GLN A 43 -12.07 0.06 11.70
C GLN A 43 -11.69 0.01 13.19
N GLY A 44 -11.58 1.16 13.84
CA GLY A 44 -11.27 1.24 15.28
C GLY A 44 -9.83 0.85 15.66
N ILE A 45 -8.93 0.76 14.68
CA ILE A 45 -7.51 0.44 14.89
C ILE A 45 -6.69 1.66 15.34
N PRO A 46 -5.54 1.44 16.03
CA PRO A 46 -4.60 2.50 16.36
C PRO A 46 -4.16 3.29 15.13
N ASP A 47 -3.95 4.60 15.29
CA ASP A 47 -3.57 5.48 14.18
C ASP A 47 -2.22 5.10 13.55
N LEU A 48 -1.26 4.59 14.33
CA LEU A 48 0.02 4.14 13.81
C LEU A 48 -0.12 2.90 12.91
N LEU A 49 -0.97 1.94 13.30
CA LEU A 49 -1.32 0.79 12.46
C LEU A 49 -2.03 1.25 11.19
N ARG A 50 -3.02 2.14 11.33
CA ARG A 50 -3.72 2.72 10.19
C ARG A 50 -2.73 3.34 9.20
N LYS A 51 -1.84 4.22 9.67
CA LYS A 51 -0.81 4.83 8.81
C LYS A 51 0.09 3.79 8.14
N GLY A 52 0.51 2.75 8.87
CA GLY A 52 1.30 1.64 8.31
C GLY A 52 0.58 0.92 7.16
N ILE A 53 -0.69 0.56 7.34
CA ILE A 53 -1.50 -0.07 6.29
C ILE A 53 -1.61 0.84 5.06
N TYR A 54 -1.94 2.12 5.26
CA TYR A 54 -2.06 3.07 4.15
C TYR A 54 -0.73 3.23 3.40
N PHE A 55 0.39 3.30 4.12
CA PHE A 55 1.70 3.48 3.50
C PHE A 55 2.13 2.26 2.68
N ALA A 56 1.91 1.06 3.22
CA ALA A 56 2.17 -0.18 2.50
C ALA A 56 1.31 -0.28 1.23
N LEU A 57 0.00 0.01 1.33
CA LEU A 57 -0.90 0.01 0.18
C LEU A 57 -0.48 1.04 -0.87
N LEU A 58 -0.25 2.28 -0.48
CA LEU A 58 0.16 3.33 -1.41
C LEU A 58 1.47 2.97 -2.11
N GLN A 59 2.48 2.49 -1.38
CA GLN A 59 3.74 2.09 -1.99
C GLN A 59 3.56 0.91 -2.96
N SER A 60 2.72 -0.07 -2.62
CA SER A 60 2.43 -1.20 -3.50
C SER A 60 1.76 -0.75 -4.81
N VAL A 61 0.79 0.17 -4.74
CA VAL A 61 0.13 0.75 -5.92
C VAL A 61 1.11 1.53 -6.77
N VAL A 62 1.98 2.32 -6.15
CA VAL A 62 3.03 3.06 -6.87
C VAL A 62 3.94 2.10 -7.64
N ARG A 63 4.41 1.03 -6.99
CA ARG A 63 5.29 0.03 -7.61
C ARG A 63 4.62 -0.62 -8.81
N LEU A 64 3.34 -0.99 -8.71
CA LEU A 64 2.59 -1.58 -9.83
C LEU A 64 2.48 -0.59 -11.01
N ILE A 65 2.17 0.68 -10.74
CA ILE A 65 2.09 1.72 -11.79
C ILE A 65 3.45 1.94 -12.47
N ASP A 66 4.53 2.02 -11.69
CA ASP A 66 5.90 2.20 -12.19
C ASP A 66 6.31 1.06 -13.14
N ARG A 67 5.82 -0.15 -12.87
CA ARG A 67 6.04 -1.34 -13.68
C ARG A 67 5.00 -1.57 -14.78
N ASN A 68 4.11 -0.58 -15.00
CA ASN A 68 3.02 -0.63 -15.97
C ASN A 68 1.98 -1.73 -15.72
N THR A 69 1.87 -2.21 -14.49
CA THR A 69 0.82 -3.13 -14.05
C THR A 69 -0.39 -2.33 -13.55
N ASP A 70 -1.59 -2.68 -14.01
CA ASP A 70 -2.82 -2.06 -13.53
C ASP A 70 -3.09 -2.50 -12.06
N PRO A 71 -3.13 -1.57 -11.09
CA PRO A 71 -3.35 -1.89 -9.69
C PRO A 71 -4.74 -2.46 -9.37
N LEU A 72 -5.69 -2.38 -10.31
CA LEU A 72 -7.07 -2.85 -10.16
C LEU A 72 -7.30 -4.23 -10.80
N LEU A 73 -6.25 -4.91 -11.27
CA LEU A 73 -6.37 -6.25 -11.83
C LEU A 73 -6.99 -7.23 -10.82
N PRO A 74 -7.92 -8.11 -11.24
CA PRO A 74 -8.54 -9.09 -10.36
C PRO A 74 -7.55 -9.98 -9.60
N GLU A 75 -6.39 -10.27 -10.20
CA GLU A 75 -5.31 -11.05 -9.59
C GLU A 75 -4.60 -10.29 -8.45
N ILE A 76 -4.58 -8.96 -8.51
CA ILE A 76 -3.94 -8.09 -7.52
C ILE A 76 -4.87 -7.78 -6.34
N LEU A 77 -6.18 -7.65 -6.56
CA LEU A 77 -7.13 -7.24 -5.51
C LEU A 77 -7.06 -8.11 -4.22
N PRO A 78 -6.98 -9.45 -4.29
CA PRO A 78 -6.84 -10.28 -3.10
C PRO A 78 -5.52 -10.04 -2.34
N GLU A 79 -4.46 -9.67 -3.06
CA GLU A 79 -3.13 -9.47 -2.48
C GLU A 79 -3.07 -8.26 -1.55
N TYR A 80 -3.87 -7.21 -1.82
CA TYR A 80 -4.02 -6.10 -0.87
C TYR A 80 -4.64 -6.56 0.46
N GLY A 81 -5.58 -7.51 0.42
CA GLY A 81 -6.15 -8.10 1.63
C GLY A 81 -5.10 -8.83 2.46
N GLU A 82 -4.25 -9.62 1.81
CA GLU A 82 -3.13 -10.31 2.46
C GLU A 82 -2.07 -9.33 3.00
N LEU A 83 -1.82 -8.22 2.29
CA LEU A 83 -0.94 -7.16 2.75
C LEU A 83 -1.47 -6.54 4.05
N ILE A 84 -2.74 -6.14 4.07
CA ILE A 84 -3.41 -5.53 5.24
C ILE A 84 -3.35 -6.50 6.42
N ARG A 85 -3.65 -7.79 6.20
CA ARG A 85 -3.58 -8.83 7.21
C ARG A 85 -2.17 -8.94 7.79
N SER A 86 -1.16 -9.06 6.92
CA SER A 86 0.25 -9.22 7.32
C SER A 86 0.77 -8.02 8.12
N VAL A 87 0.45 -6.79 7.68
CA VAL A 87 0.81 -5.57 8.41
C VAL A 87 0.13 -5.53 9.77
N SER A 88 -1.15 -5.90 9.84
CA SER A 88 -1.91 -5.91 11.10
C SER A 88 -1.36 -6.94 12.10
N GLU A 89 -1.08 -8.16 11.64
CA GLU A 89 -0.48 -9.21 12.47
C GLU A 89 0.90 -8.81 12.98
N THR A 90 1.74 -8.26 12.10
CA THR A 90 3.09 -7.79 12.47
C THR A 90 3.01 -6.69 13.52
N TYR A 91 2.09 -5.74 13.37
CA TYR A 91 1.88 -4.68 14.36
C TYR A 91 1.45 -5.25 15.72
N SER A 92 0.54 -6.23 15.72
CA SER A 92 0.10 -6.89 16.95
C SER A 92 1.19 -7.71 17.64
N ILE A 93 2.21 -8.15 16.92
CA ILE A 93 3.36 -8.88 17.48
C ILE A 93 4.41 -7.91 18.02
N LEU A 94 4.75 -6.89 17.23
CA LEU A 94 5.87 -5.99 17.53
C LEU A 94 5.51 -4.86 18.49
N HIS A 95 4.23 -4.45 18.55
CA HIS A 95 3.75 -3.29 19.29
C HIS A 95 4.63 -2.04 19.08
N PRO A 96 4.81 -1.59 17.82
CA PRO A 96 5.77 -0.54 17.52
C PRO A 96 5.37 0.80 18.16
N GLU A 97 6.37 1.54 18.61
CA GLU A 97 6.21 2.90 19.13
C GLU A 97 6.27 3.93 17.99
N ALA A 98 5.73 5.13 18.22
CA ALA A 98 5.65 6.19 17.21
C ALA A 98 7.03 6.66 16.71
N GLU A 99 8.06 6.50 17.53
CA GLU A 99 9.44 6.92 17.25
C GLU A 99 10.25 5.85 16.49
N SER A 100 9.67 4.66 16.28
CA SER A 100 10.29 3.57 15.53
C SER A 100 10.29 3.80 14.02
N ASN A 101 11.05 2.99 13.29
CA ASN A 101 11.07 2.94 11.83
C ASN A 101 9.83 2.23 11.22
N TRP A 102 8.78 1.97 11.99
CA TRP A 102 7.60 1.21 11.56
C TRP A 102 7.00 1.66 10.22
N LEU A 103 6.86 2.96 10.02
CA LEU A 103 6.28 3.49 8.79
C LEU A 103 7.20 3.28 7.57
N ASP A 104 8.51 3.39 7.75
CA ASP A 104 9.48 3.14 6.68
C ASP A 104 9.52 1.65 6.33
N GLU A 105 9.44 0.77 7.32
CA GLU A 105 9.32 -0.68 7.10
C GLU A 105 8.02 -1.04 6.35
N CYS A 106 6.90 -0.39 6.69
CA CYS A 106 5.64 -0.59 5.98
C CYS A 106 5.73 -0.15 4.51
N ILE A 107 6.42 0.96 4.21
CA ILE A 107 6.70 1.40 2.83
C ILE A 107 7.52 0.31 2.12
N GLN A 108 8.67 -0.08 2.68
CA GLN A 108 9.52 -1.11 2.05
C GLN A 108 8.80 -2.44 1.87
N PHE A 109 7.93 -2.81 2.80
CA PHE A 109 7.14 -4.03 2.72
C PHE A 109 6.15 -3.95 1.54
N GLY A 110 5.39 -2.86 1.43
CA GLY A 110 4.49 -2.64 0.29
C GLY A 110 5.20 -2.69 -1.07
N ASP A 111 6.42 -2.13 -1.13
CA ASP A 111 7.26 -2.18 -2.33
C ASP A 111 7.63 -3.61 -2.74
N LYS A 112 8.15 -4.39 -1.78
CA LYS A 112 8.57 -5.78 -1.98
C LYS A 112 7.39 -6.68 -2.31
N SER A 113 6.25 -6.46 -1.66
CA SER A 113 5.02 -7.21 -1.90
C SER A 113 4.52 -7.02 -3.33
N ALA A 114 4.41 -5.78 -3.81
CA ALA A 114 3.99 -5.51 -5.19
C ALA A 114 4.90 -6.15 -6.23
N TYR A 115 6.22 -6.07 -6.02
CA TYR A 115 7.19 -6.77 -6.86
C TYR A 115 6.95 -8.29 -6.88
N HIS A 116 6.71 -8.89 -5.72
CA HIS A 116 6.42 -10.32 -5.62
C HIS A 116 5.11 -10.71 -6.31
N TRP A 117 4.05 -9.91 -6.20
CA TRP A 117 2.76 -10.18 -6.85
C TRP A 117 2.88 -10.19 -8.36
N GLU A 118 3.62 -9.24 -8.93
CA GLU A 118 3.88 -9.22 -10.37
C GLU A 118 4.58 -10.49 -10.83
N TRP A 119 5.64 -10.88 -10.12
CA TRP A 119 6.34 -12.12 -10.42
C TRP A 119 5.42 -13.35 -10.32
N LYS A 120 4.64 -13.43 -9.24
CA LYS A 120 3.70 -14.52 -8.96
C LYS A 120 2.65 -14.67 -10.06
N HIS A 121 2.05 -13.57 -10.51
CA HIS A 121 0.86 -13.60 -11.37
C HIS A 121 1.14 -13.43 -12.86
N PHE A 122 2.19 -12.70 -13.23
CA PHE A 122 2.43 -12.30 -14.62
C PHE A 122 3.76 -12.80 -15.19
N ASP A 123 4.80 -12.91 -14.37
CA ASP A 123 6.14 -13.35 -14.80
C ASP A 123 6.32 -14.89 -14.72
N SER A 124 5.48 -15.58 -13.96
CA SER A 124 5.47 -17.06 -13.86
C SER A 124 4.89 -17.76 -15.10
N ARG A 125 4.35 -17.02 -16.09
CA ARG A 125 3.70 -17.57 -17.29
C ARG A 125 4.61 -17.76 -18.50
N GLU A 126 5.89 -17.36 -18.46
CA GLU A 126 6.84 -17.55 -19.57
C GLU A 126 7.75 -18.79 -19.44
N LEU A 127 7.55 -19.68 -18.45
CA LEU A 127 8.46 -20.80 -18.18
C LEU A 127 7.92 -22.21 -18.47
N PHE A 128 6.81 -22.37 -19.20
CA PHE A 128 6.32 -23.69 -19.61
C PHE A 128 5.84 -23.73 -21.06
#